data_AF-A0A934D1Q9-F1
#
_entry.id   AF-A0A934D1Q9-F1
#
_cell.length_a   1.000
_cell.length_b   1.000
_cell.length_c   1.000
_cell.angle_alpha   90.00
_cell.angle_beta   90.00
_cell.angle_gamma   90.00
#
_symmetry.space_group_name_H-M   'P 1'
#
loop_
_entity.id
_entity.type
_entity.pdbx_description
1 polymer ?
#
loop_
_entity_poly.entity_id
_entity_poly.type
_entity_poly.pdbx_seq_one_letter_code
_entity_poly.pdbx_strand_id
1 'polypeptide(L)'
;MAWVLLGFAGQVLFTGRMLLQWWASEKEKRSIVPESFWWASLFGGMMLLVYFVWRKDVVGVIGQSTGAFVYARNLILIHKHRAAAA
;
A
#
# COMPACT_ATOMS: atom_id res chain seq x y z
N MET A 1 20.87 -9.99 -12.61
CA MET A 1 19.80 -10.60 -11.79
C MET A 1 19.79 -10.15 -10.32
N ALA A 2 20.94 -10.02 -9.64
CA ALA A 2 20.98 -9.69 -8.19
C ALA A 2 20.19 -8.43 -7.79
N TRP A 3 20.28 -7.35 -8.58
CA TRP A 3 19.54 -6.10 -8.35
C TRP A 3 18.01 -6.24 -8.43
N VAL A 4 17.52 -7.16 -9.27
CA VAL A 4 16.07 -7.43 -9.41
C VAL A 4 15.57 -8.20 -8.18
N LEU A 5 16.33 -9.19 -7.71
CA LEU A 5 16.02 -9.92 -6.47
C LEU A 5 16.03 -9.00 -5.24
N LEU A 6 17.01 -8.09 -5.16
CA LEU A 6 17.06 -7.06 -4.11
C LEU A 6 15.81 -6.16 -4.16
N GLY A 7 15.39 -5.75 -5.37
CA GLY A 7 14.19 -4.98 -5.59
C GLY A 7 12.92 -5.71 -5.13
N PHE A 8 12.75 -6.98 -5.50
CA PHE A 8 11.64 -7.82 -5.02
C PHE A 8 11.66 -8.03 -3.51
N ALA A 9 12.83 -8.27 -2.91
CA ALA A 9 12.97 -8.40 -1.46
C ALA A 9 12.57 -7.11 -0.74
N GLY A 10 13.00 -5.96 -1.24
CA GLY A 10 12.59 -4.65 -0.74
C GLY A 10 11.07 -4.46 -0.85
N GLN A 11 10.48 -4.88 -1.96
CA GLN A 11 9.04 -4.79 -2.22
C GLN A 11 8.21 -5.65 -1.25
N VAL A 12 8.68 -6.87 -0.97
CA VAL A 12 8.06 -7.77 0.02
C VAL A 12 8.17 -7.18 1.42
N LEU A 13 9.32 -6.62 1.81
CA LEU A 13 9.48 -5.97 3.11
C LEU A 13 8.59 -4.72 3.25
N PHE A 14 8.50 -3.90 2.21
CA PHE A 14 7.70 -2.68 2.21
C PHE A 14 6.19 -2.98 2.28
N THR A 15 5.74 -3.96 1.51
CA THR A 15 4.35 -4.46 1.54
C THR A 15 4.06 -5.16 2.86
N GLY A 16 5.02 -5.94 3.37
CA GLY A 16 4.96 -6.62 4.66
C GLY A 16 4.78 -5.64 5.82
N ARG A 17 5.41 -4.46 5.77
CA ARG A 17 5.21 -3.40 6.78
C ARG A 17 3.76 -2.92 6.84
N MET A 18 3.09 -2.83 5.69
CA MET A 18 1.67 -2.49 5.63
C MET A 18 0.77 -3.63 6.13
N LEU A 19 1.09 -4.88 5.79
CA LEU A 19 0.36 -6.05 6.29
C LEU A 19 0.48 -6.20 7.82
N LEU A 20 1.68 -5.98 8.37
CA LEU A 20 1.91 -5.99 9.82
C LEU A 20 1.16 -4.87 10.52
N GLN A 21 1.14 -3.67 9.93
CA GLN A 21 0.39 -2.54 10.50
C GLN A 21 -1.13 -2.80 10.45
N TRP A 22 -1.63 -3.40 9.38
CA TRP A 22 -3.02 -3.83 9.27
C TRP A 22 -3.35 -4.90 10.33
N TRP A 23 -2.54 -5.95 10.45
CA TRP A 23 -2.73 -6.99 11.46
C TRP A 23 -2.74 -6.43 12.89
N ALA A 24 -1.83 -5.49 13.20
CA ALA A 24 -1.80 -4.80 14.48
C ALA A 24 -3.07 -3.95 14.72
N SER A 25 -3.55 -3.25 13.69
CA SER A 25 -4.77 -2.44 13.77
C SER A 25 -6.04 -3.28 13.99
N GLU A 26 -6.10 -4.46 13.35
CA GLU A 26 -7.22 -5.40 13.49
C GLU A 26 -7.22 -6.08 14.87
N LYS A 27 -6.03 -6.37 15.41
CA LYS A 27 -5.85 -6.88 16.78
C LYS A 27 -6.29 -5.87 17.86
N GLU A 28 -6.05 -4.59 17.64
CA GLU A 28 -6.41 -3.49 18.56
C GLU A 28 -7.84 -2.95 18.35
N LYS A 29 -8.56 -3.37 17.30
CA LYS A 29 -9.88 -2.83 16.88
C LYS A 29 -9.93 -1.30 16.75
N ARG A 30 -8.77 -0.66 16.55
CA ARG A 30 -8.63 0.78 16.37
C ARG A 30 -7.70 1.03 15.19
N SER A 31 -8.12 1.88 14.26
CA SER A 31 -7.23 2.36 13.21
C SER A 31 -6.33 3.44 13.81
N ILE A 32 -5.16 3.04 14.30
CA ILE A 32 -4.14 3.98 14.79
C ILE A 32 -3.61 4.84 13.62
N VAL A 33 -3.77 4.37 12.37
CA VAL A 33 -3.31 5.08 11.17
C VAL A 33 -4.43 5.94 10.58
N PRO A 34 -4.22 7.26 10.44
CA PRO A 34 -5.24 8.17 9.97
C PRO A 34 -5.60 7.91 8.51
N GLU A 35 -6.86 8.16 8.12
CA GLU A 35 -7.34 8.05 6.74
C GLU A 35 -6.48 8.84 5.73
N SER A 36 -5.94 9.98 6.18
CA SER A 36 -5.01 10.81 5.41
C SER A 36 -3.73 10.09 5.01
N PHE A 37 -3.24 9.13 5.80
CA PHE A 37 -2.07 8.33 5.46
C PHE A 37 -2.37 7.42 4.25
N TRP A 38 -3.57 6.83 4.19
CA TRP A 38 -3.97 5.96 3.08
C TRP A 38 -4.16 6.75 1.79
N TRP A 39 -4.77 7.93 1.86
CA TRP A 39 -4.86 8.84 0.71
C TRP A 39 -3.48 9.31 0.24
N ALA A 40 -2.60 9.74 1.15
CA ALA A 40 -1.24 10.14 0.81
C ALA A 40 -0.43 8.98 0.19
N SER A 41 -0.59 7.76 0.70
CA SER A 41 0.07 6.57 0.15
C SER A 41 -0.48 6.19 -1.22
N LEU A 42 -1.78 6.38 -1.47
CA LEU A 42 -2.40 6.16 -2.77
C LEU A 42 -1.90 7.17 -3.81
N PHE A 43 -1.90 8.46 -3.47
CA PHE A 43 -1.42 9.52 -4.37
C PHE A 43 0.08 9.42 -4.65
N GLY A 44 0.91 9.29 -3.60
CA GLY A 44 2.35 9.05 -3.76
C GLY A 44 2.62 7.73 -4.50
N GLY A 45 1.79 6.72 -4.24
CA GLY A 45 1.75 5.44 -4.93
C GLY A 45 1.62 5.57 -6.44
N MET A 46 0.59 6.30 -6.88
CA MET A 46 0.30 6.58 -8.28
C MET A 46 1.38 7.42 -8.95
N MET A 47 1.91 8.45 -8.27
CA MET A 47 3.00 9.27 -8.81
C MET A 47 4.25 8.43 -9.09
N LEU A 48 4.63 7.56 -8.16
CA LEU A 48 5.73 6.62 -8.34
C LEU A 48 5.45 5.57 -9.41
N LEU A 49 4.21 5.10 -9.53
CA LEU A 49 3.81 4.17 -10.58
C LEU A 49 4.02 4.79 -11.96
N VAL A 50 3.55 6.03 -12.18
CA VAL A 50 3.79 6.79 -13.43
C VAL A 50 5.28 6.95 -13.71
N TYR A 51 6.07 7.28 -12.67
CA TYR A 51 7.52 7.41 -12.79
C TYR A 51 8.21 6.09 -13.18
N PHE A 52 7.84 4.96 -12.56
CA PHE A 52 8.42 3.66 -12.88
C PHE A 52 8.00 3.14 -14.26
N VAL A 53 6.76 3.43 -14.70
CA VAL A 53 6.33 3.18 -16.07
C VAL A 53 7.20 3.97 -17.05
N TRP A 54 7.43 5.26 -16.79
CA TRP A 54 8.32 6.09 -17.61
C TRP A 54 9.76 5.56 -17.65
N ARG A 55 10.29 5.12 -16.50
CA ARG A 55 11.63 4.49 -16.39
C ARG A 55 11.70 3.06 -16.94
N LYS A 56 10.58 2.47 -17.39
CA LYS A 56 10.47 1.05 -17.81
C LYS A 56 11.00 0.08 -16.74
N ASP A 57 10.82 0.44 -15.46
CA ASP A 57 11.26 -0.36 -14.31
C ASP A 57 10.12 -1.29 -13.87
N VAL A 58 10.15 -2.53 -14.36
CA VAL A 58 9.13 -3.55 -14.08
C VAL A 58 9.00 -3.83 -12.58
N VAL A 59 10.10 -3.77 -11.82
CA VAL A 59 10.06 -4.02 -10.38
C VAL A 59 9.28 -2.89 -9.71
N GLY A 60 9.63 -1.63 -10.00
CA GLY A 60 8.91 -0.48 -9.45
C GLY A 60 7.43 -0.48 -9.80
N VAL A 61 7.08 -0.83 -11.05
CA VAL A 61 5.67 -0.92 -11.49
C VAL A 61 4.90 -1.96 -10.68
N ILE A 62 5.41 -3.19 -10.56
CA ILE A 62 4.74 -4.29 -9.84
C ILE A 62 4.52 -3.93 -8.35
N GLY A 63 5.51 -3.29 -7.73
CA GLY A 63 5.41 -2.87 -6.33
C GLY A 63 4.36 -1.81 -6.10
N GLN A 64 4.37 -0.77 -6.92
CA GLN A 64 3.44 0.33 -6.77
C GLN A 64 2.01 -0.08 -7.13
N SER A 65 1.82 -0.98 -8.10
CA SER A 65 0.49 -1.51 -8.41
C SER A 65 -0.06 -2.39 -7.28
N THR A 66 0.79 -3.20 -6.66
CA THR A 66 0.40 -4.04 -5.52
C THR A 66 0.08 -3.18 -4.29
N GLY A 67 0.92 -2.16 -4.01
CA GLY A 67 0.69 -1.20 -2.94
C GLY A 67 -0.61 -0.40 -3.14
N ALA A 68 -0.85 0.10 -4.35
CA ALA A 68 -2.07 0.84 -4.69
C ALA A 68 -3.34 0.00 -4.46
N PHE A 69 -3.32 -1.28 -4.80
CA PHE A 69 -4.45 -2.20 -4.53
C PHE A 69 -4.72 -2.33 -3.02
N VAL A 70 -3.68 -2.49 -2.21
CA VAL A 70 -3.81 -2.59 -0.74
C VAL A 70 -4.36 -1.30 -0.15
N TYR A 71 -3.87 -0.13 -0.60
CA TYR A 71 -4.35 1.17 -0.14
C TYR A 71 -5.83 1.38 -0.48
N ALA A 72 -6.23 1.08 -1.72
CA ALA A 72 -7.61 1.20 -2.18
C ALA A 72 -8.55 0.27 -1.40
N ARG A 73 -8.16 -0.99 -1.18
CA ARG A 73 -8.96 -1.95 -0.38
C ARG A 73 -9.17 -1.44 1.04
N ASN A 74 -8.13 -0.92 1.70
CA ASN A 74 -8.24 -0.43 3.07
C ASN A 74 -9.14 0.82 3.16
N LEU A 75 -9.08 1.73 2.18
CA LEU A 75 -10.01 2.85 2.06
C LEU A 75 -11.46 2.39 1.93
N ILE A 76 -11.74 1.39 1.08
CA ILE A 76 -13.09 0.83 0.91
C ILE A 76 -13.60 0.21 2.22
N LEU A 77 -12.75 -0.51 2.95
CA LEU A 77 -13.09 -1.14 4.22
C LEU A 77 -13.43 -0.12 5.30
N ILE A 78 -12.67 0.97 5.39
CA ILE A 78 -12.94 2.09 6.30
C ILE A 78 -14.30 2.74 5.98
N HIS A 79 -14.58 2.97 4.69
CA HIS A 79 -15.85 3.55 4.25
C HIS A 79 -17.05 2.64 4.56
N LYS A 80 -16.92 1.33 4.32
CA LYS A 80 -17.97 0.34 4.66
C LYS A 80 -18.25 0.26 6.16
N HIS A 81 -17.22 0.28 7.01
CA HIS A 81 -17.41 0.29 8.47
C HIS A 81 -18.08 1.58 8.96
N ARG A 82 -17.78 2.72 8.34
CA ARG A 82 -18.43 4.00 8.68
C ARG A 82 -19.90 4.03 8.28
N ALA A 83 -20.25 3.46 7.12
CA ALA A 83 -21.63 3.36 6.65
C ALA A 83 -22.49 2.36 7.45
N ALA A 84 -21.89 1.34 8.08
CA ALA A 84 -22.59 0.39 8.93
C ALA A 84 -22.76 0.87 10.39
N ALA A 85 -22.05 1.94 10.79
CA ALA A 85 -22.12 2.53 12.12
C ALA A 85 -22.96 3.82 12.18
N ALA A 86 -23.52 4.25 11.04
CA ALA A 86 -24.47 5.35 10.89
C ALA A 86 -25.89 4.80 10.72
#